data_AF-A0A9D8MU22-F1
#
_entry.id   AF-A0A9D8MU22-F1
#
_cell.length_a   1.000
_cell.length_b   1.000
_cell.length_c   1.000
_cell.angle_alpha   90.00
_cell.angle_beta   90.00
_cell.angle_gamma   90.00
#
_symmetry.space_group_name_H-M   'P 1'
#
loop_
_entity.id
_entity.type
_entity.pdbx_description
1 polymer ?
#
loop_
_entity_poly.entity_id
_entity_poly.type
_entity_poly.pdbx_seq_one_letter_code
_entity_poly.pdbx_strand_id
1 'polypeptide(L)'
;RSTGIADLKNFDYGSLLGTTFGKNKKQRIKTYDRGSTHAMTLMAVDLDGEGKAKKWKVENSWGSDSGANGYIIMTDEWFREYMFRIVANRRYCPESVLDLLKQKPVRLPAWDPMFLPEE
;
A
#
# COMPACT_ATOMS: atom_id res chain seq x y z
N ARG A 1 3.98 -3.42 -15.20
CA ARG A 1 5.03 -4.21 -14.51
C ARG A 1 4.89 -5.66 -14.96
N SER A 2 5.69 -6.11 -15.93
CA SER A 2 5.51 -7.44 -16.55
C SER A 2 5.67 -8.60 -15.57
N THR A 3 6.52 -8.46 -14.54
CA THR A 3 6.78 -9.54 -13.58
C THR A 3 5.80 -9.61 -12.41
N GLY A 4 4.98 -8.57 -12.18
CA GLY A 4 4.04 -8.54 -11.05
C GLY A 4 4.70 -8.42 -9.67
N ILE A 5 5.94 -7.93 -9.59
CA ILE A 5 6.65 -7.76 -8.31
C ILE A 5 6.54 -6.32 -7.82
N ALA A 6 6.30 -6.17 -6.52
CA ALA A 6 6.34 -4.90 -5.81
C ALA A 6 7.26 -5.01 -4.60
N ASP A 7 8.49 -4.54 -4.79
CA ASP A 7 9.55 -4.52 -3.78
C ASP A 7 10.21 -3.13 -3.79
N LEU A 8 10.57 -2.62 -2.61
CA LEU A 8 11.37 -1.39 -2.47
C LEU A 8 12.75 -1.53 -3.11
N LYS A 9 13.29 -2.74 -3.13
CA LYS A 9 14.63 -3.06 -3.62
C LYS A 9 14.61 -3.58 -5.07
N ASN A 10 13.49 -3.44 -5.77
CA ASN A 10 13.34 -3.89 -7.15
C ASN A 10 14.21 -3.08 -8.14
N PHE A 11 14.66 -1.88 -7.74
CA PHE A 11 15.50 -1.00 -8.55
C PHE A 11 16.61 -0.38 -7.70
N ASP A 12 17.85 -0.46 -8.18
CA ASP A 12 19.01 0.19 -7.55
C ASP A 12 19.25 1.58 -8.13
N TYR A 13 18.35 2.52 -7.81
CA TYR A 13 18.50 3.90 -8.23
C TYR A 13 19.69 4.61 -7.56
N GLY A 14 20.12 4.14 -6.38
CA GLY A 14 21.24 4.70 -5.64
C GLY A 14 22.53 4.62 -6.43
N SER A 15 22.87 3.41 -6.88
CA SER A 15 24.06 3.17 -7.70
C SER A 15 23.94 3.82 -9.08
N LEU A 16 22.74 3.82 -9.67
CA LEU A 16 22.52 4.36 -11.01
C LEU A 16 22.62 5.89 -11.08
N LEU A 17 22.04 6.60 -10.11
CA LEU A 17 21.90 8.06 -10.14
C LEU A 17 22.88 8.78 -9.21
N GLY A 18 23.64 8.05 -8.39
CA GLY A 18 24.54 8.63 -7.40
C GLY A 18 23.82 9.40 -6.29
N THR A 19 22.52 9.12 -6.06
CA THR A 19 21.70 9.81 -5.04
C THR A 19 20.63 8.88 -4.46
N THR A 20 20.11 9.21 -3.28
CA THR A 20 19.06 8.43 -2.60
C THR A 20 17.79 9.24 -2.37
N PHE A 21 16.64 8.56 -2.33
CA PHE A 21 15.33 9.17 -2.13
C PHE A 21 14.83 8.94 -0.70
N GLY A 22 15.45 9.64 0.27
CA GLY A 22 15.28 9.39 1.71
C GLY A 22 14.01 9.96 2.38
N LYS A 23 12.96 10.31 1.63
CA LYS A 23 11.72 10.82 2.26
C LYS A 23 10.94 9.70 2.93
N ASN A 24 10.57 9.88 4.20
CA ASN A 24 9.67 8.97 4.90
C ASN A 24 8.21 9.12 4.42
N LYS A 25 7.34 8.15 4.75
CA LYS A 25 5.94 8.12 4.31
C LYS A 25 5.17 9.42 4.58
N LYS A 26 5.34 10.00 5.78
CA LYS A 26 4.70 11.28 6.16
C LYS A 26 5.17 12.43 5.27
N GLN A 27 6.47 12.54 5.02
CA GLN A 27 7.04 13.57 4.15
C GLN A 27 6.51 13.42 2.71
N ARG A 28 6.44 12.19 2.19
CA ARG A 28 5.96 11.94 0.83
C ARG A 28 4.49 12.33 0.64
N ILE A 29 3.64 12.08 1.63
CA ILE A 29 2.23 12.52 1.63
C ILE A 29 2.16 14.06 1.65
N LYS A 30 2.91 14.71 2.54
CA LYS A 30 2.89 16.17 2.69
C LYS A 30 3.43 16.92 1.47
N THR A 31 4.35 16.33 0.72
CA THR A 31 4.94 16.94 -0.48
C THR A 31 4.26 16.49 -1.77
N TYR A 32 3.06 15.87 -1.70
CA TYR A 32 2.33 15.37 -2.87
C TYR A 32 3.12 14.38 -3.73
N ASP A 33 4.17 13.78 -3.18
CA ASP A 33 5.01 12.81 -3.89
C ASP A 33 4.33 11.44 -3.93
N ARG A 34 3.49 11.12 -2.93
CA ARG A 34 2.78 9.85 -2.84
C ARG A 34 1.39 10.01 -2.22
N GLY A 35 0.43 9.26 -2.77
CA GLY A 35 -0.94 9.11 -2.27
C GLY A 35 -1.52 7.73 -2.61
N SER A 36 -2.76 7.48 -2.22
CA SER A 36 -3.47 6.26 -2.60
C SER A 36 -4.05 6.42 -3.99
N THR A 37 -3.47 5.73 -4.96
CA THR A 37 -3.84 5.85 -6.37
C THR A 37 -4.79 4.70 -6.74
N HIS A 38 -4.33 3.45 -6.64
CA HIS A 38 -5.06 2.29 -7.15
C HIS A 38 -5.68 1.40 -6.06
N ALA A 39 -6.82 0.77 -6.36
CA ALA A 39 -7.47 -0.22 -5.51
C ALA A 39 -7.30 -1.64 -6.06
N MET A 40 -7.00 -2.59 -5.19
CA MET A 40 -6.78 -4.00 -5.53
C MET A 40 -7.29 -4.92 -4.41
N THR A 41 -7.37 -6.23 -4.66
CA THR A 41 -7.91 -7.21 -3.70
C THR A 41 -6.80 -8.02 -3.04
N LEU A 42 -6.73 -8.01 -1.70
CA LEU A 42 -5.77 -8.81 -0.94
C LEU A 42 -6.23 -10.27 -0.87
N MET A 43 -5.40 -11.20 -1.37
CA MET A 43 -5.77 -12.61 -1.55
C MET A 43 -5.08 -13.56 -0.60
N ALA A 44 -3.82 -13.30 -0.25
CA ALA A 44 -3.06 -14.15 0.66
C ALA A 44 -1.91 -13.41 1.32
N VAL A 45 -1.42 -13.97 2.42
CA VAL A 45 -0.20 -13.53 3.12
C VAL A 45 0.71 -14.74 3.33
N ASP A 46 2.00 -14.55 3.10
CA ASP A 46 3.07 -15.47 3.48
C ASP A 46 3.63 -15.05 4.83
N LEU A 47 3.61 -15.94 5.82
CA LEU A 47 4.08 -15.69 7.19
C LEU A 47 5.40 -16.44 7.44
N ASP A 48 6.30 -15.86 8.22
CA ASP A 48 7.47 -16.57 8.74
C ASP A 48 7.10 -17.51 9.91
N GLY A 49 8.11 -18.22 10.44
CA GLY A 49 7.92 -19.15 11.56
C GLY A 49 7.45 -18.50 12.87
N GLU A 50 7.52 -17.17 12.98
CA GLU A 50 7.03 -16.39 14.12
C GLU A 50 5.66 -15.76 13.86
N GLY A 51 5.07 -15.99 12.68
CA GLY A 51 3.78 -15.43 12.28
C GLY A 51 3.85 -14.00 11.75
N LYS A 52 5.04 -13.48 11.41
CA LYS A 52 5.18 -12.14 10.80
C LYS A 52 5.04 -12.22 9.28
N ALA A 53 4.36 -11.24 8.69
CA ALA A 53 4.17 -11.17 7.25
C ALA A 53 5.50 -10.91 6.51
N LYS A 54 5.77 -11.71 5.48
CA LYS A 54 6.91 -11.55 4.57
C LYS A 54 6.50 -10.91 3.26
N LYS A 55 5.38 -11.38 2.69
CA LYS A 55 4.85 -10.91 1.41
C LYS A 55 3.35 -11.15 1.32
N TRP A 56 2.73 -10.39 0.43
CA TRP A 56 1.29 -10.32 0.21
C TRP A 56 0.98 -10.62 -1.25
N LYS A 57 0.01 -11.49 -1.50
CA LYS A 57 -0.54 -11.73 -2.84
C LYS A 57 -1.77 -10.88 -3.03
N VAL A 58 -1.80 -10.13 -4.12
CA VAL A 58 -2.87 -9.20 -4.46
C VAL A 58 -3.37 -9.52 -5.87
N GLU A 59 -4.69 -9.61 -6.03
CA GLU A 59 -5.35 -9.69 -7.33
C GLU A 59 -5.51 -8.27 -7.89
N ASN A 60 -5.12 -8.11 -9.15
CA ASN A 60 -5.25 -6.86 -9.87
C ASN A 60 -6.31 -6.97 -10.99
N SER A 61 -6.77 -5.82 -11.50
CA SER A 61 -7.85 -5.72 -12.49
C SER A 61 -7.36 -5.47 -13.92
N TRP A 62 -6.09 -5.77 -14.22
CA TRP A 62 -5.48 -5.49 -15.54
C TRP A 62 -5.41 -6.72 -16.47
N GLY A 63 -6.25 -7.73 -16.22
CA GLY A 63 -6.28 -8.96 -17.01
C GLY A 63 -5.19 -9.97 -16.64
N SER A 64 -5.34 -11.20 -17.16
CA SER A 64 -4.44 -12.33 -16.86
C SER A 64 -3.02 -12.13 -17.38
N ASP A 65 -2.85 -11.35 -18.45
CA ASP A 65 -1.54 -11.18 -19.10
C ASP A 65 -0.63 -10.21 -18.32
N SER A 66 -1.16 -9.55 -17.29
CA SER A 66 -0.42 -8.64 -16.43
C SER A 66 0.16 -9.36 -15.21
N GLY A 67 1.44 -9.11 -14.92
CA GLY A 67 2.10 -9.63 -13.73
C GLY A 67 2.20 -11.14 -13.73
N ALA A 68 1.91 -11.77 -12.60
CA ALA A 68 1.87 -13.23 -12.48
C ALA A 68 0.42 -13.72 -12.61
N ASN A 69 -0.06 -13.88 -13.85
CA ASN A 69 -1.44 -14.30 -14.16
C ASN A 69 -2.52 -13.39 -13.55
N GLY A 70 -2.36 -12.06 -13.65
CA GLY A 70 -3.25 -11.06 -13.06
C GLY A 70 -2.94 -10.70 -11.60
N TYR A 71 -1.96 -11.37 -10.98
CA TYR A 71 -1.58 -11.14 -9.58
C TYR A 71 -0.29 -10.33 -9.45
N ILE A 72 -0.19 -9.64 -8.31
CA ILE A 72 0.99 -8.92 -7.86
C ILE A 72 1.44 -9.52 -6.51
N ILE A 73 2.74 -9.74 -6.37
CA ILE A 73 3.38 -10.09 -5.10
C ILE A 73 4.06 -8.84 -4.53
N MET A 74 3.66 -8.44 -3.34
CA MET A 74 4.19 -7.28 -2.62
C MET A 74 5.02 -7.73 -1.43
N THR A 75 6.22 -7.21 -1.24
CA THR A 75 6.96 -7.43 0.02
C THR A 75 6.26 -6.71 1.17
N ASP A 76 6.43 -7.18 2.40
CA ASP A 76 5.85 -6.51 3.58
C ASP A 76 6.38 -5.07 3.71
N GLU A 77 7.66 -4.83 3.38
CA GLU A 77 8.25 -3.49 3.32
C GLU A 77 7.51 -2.60 2.30
N TRP A 78 7.26 -3.10 1.09
CA TRP A 78 6.52 -2.36 0.07
C TRP A 78 5.08 -2.07 0.52
N PHE A 79 4.41 -3.09 1.09
CA PHE A 79 3.05 -2.96 1.60
C PHE A 79 2.95 -1.87 2.68
N ARG A 80 3.89 -1.84 3.64
CA ARG A 80 3.92 -0.80 4.68
C ARG A 80 4.14 0.60 4.13
N GLU A 81 5.02 0.76 3.15
CA GLU A 81 5.34 2.07 2.58
C GLU A 81 4.24 2.64 1.69
N TYR A 82 3.47 1.78 1.00
CA TYR A 82 2.51 2.20 -0.05
C TYR A 82 1.05 1.82 0.18
N MET A 83 0.70 0.98 1.17
CA MET A 83 -0.69 0.74 1.55
C MET A 83 -1.21 1.87 2.44
N PHE A 84 -2.40 2.40 2.12
CA PHE A 84 -3.03 3.48 2.88
C PHE A 84 -4.37 3.09 3.50
N ARG A 85 -5.14 2.24 2.81
CA ARG A 85 -6.54 1.95 3.13
C ARG A 85 -6.79 0.46 2.97
N ILE A 86 -7.54 -0.10 3.92
CA ILE A 86 -8.05 -1.47 3.87
C ILE A 86 -9.51 -1.46 4.30
N VAL A 87 -10.32 -2.28 3.63
CA VAL A 87 -11.71 -2.52 4.03
C VAL A 87 -11.78 -3.92 4.61
N ALA A 88 -12.19 -4.03 5.87
CA ALA A 88 -12.32 -5.29 6.58
C ALA A 88 -13.74 -5.45 7.14
N ASN A 89 -14.19 -6.70 7.26
CA ASN A 89 -15.46 -6.97 7.93
C ASN A 89 -15.36 -6.59 9.41
N ARG A 90 -16.36 -5.86 9.92
CA ARG A 90 -16.42 -5.38 11.31
C ARG A 90 -16.20 -6.48 12.34
N ARG A 91 -16.60 -7.73 12.05
CA ARG A 91 -16.42 -8.88 12.95
C ARG A 91 -14.96 -9.19 13.28
N TYR A 92 -14.02 -8.73 12.45
CA TYR A 92 -12.58 -8.92 12.64
C TYR A 92 -11.88 -7.70 13.24
N CYS A 93 -12.61 -6.59 13.45
CA CYS A 93 -12.05 -5.39 14.02
C CYS A 93 -12.19 -5.40 15.55
N PRO A 94 -11.12 -5.09 16.31
CA PRO A 94 -11.23 -4.88 17.74
C PRO A 94 -12.26 -3.80 18.09
N GLU A 95 -12.94 -3.93 19.22
CA GLU A 95 -13.95 -2.97 19.67
C GLU A 95 -13.39 -1.54 19.78
N SER A 96 -12.15 -1.41 20.25
CA SER A 96 -11.43 -0.12 20.33
C SER A 96 -11.30 0.58 18.97
N VAL A 97 -11.20 -0.16 17.86
CA VAL A 97 -11.18 0.42 16.51
C VAL A 97 -12.60 0.79 16.06
N LEU A 98 -13.60 -0.03 16.40
CA LEU A 98 -15.00 0.24 16.06
C LEU A 98 -15.54 1.47 16.81
N ASP A 99 -15.07 1.73 18.02
CA ASP A 99 -15.43 2.91 18.81
C ASP A 99 -14.95 4.22 18.18
N LEU A 100 -13.87 4.20 17.39
CA LEU A 100 -13.42 5.38 16.64
C LEU A 100 -14.50 5.88 15.68
N LEU A 101 -15.39 5.00 15.20
CA LEU A 101 -16.49 5.37 14.31
C LEU A 101 -17.60 6.17 15.00
N LYS A 102 -17.66 6.17 16.34
CA LYS A 102 -18.64 6.93 17.14
C LYS A 102 -18.19 8.38 17.36
N GLN A 103 -16.93 8.69 17.10
CA GLN A 103 -16.36 10.02 17.33
C GLN A 103 -16.77 11.00 16.22
N LYS A 104 -16.73 12.29 16.51
CA LYS A 104 -16.91 13.33 15.49
C LYS A 104 -15.74 13.26 14.49
N PRO A 105 -15.99 13.07 13.18
CA PRO A 105 -14.91 12.96 12.21
C PRO A 105 -14.15 14.28 12.08
N VAL A 106 -12.83 14.18 11.90
CA VAL A 106 -11.97 15.31 11.57
C VAL A 106 -12.27 15.72 10.13
N ARG A 107 -12.71 16.96 9.92
CA ARG A 107 -12.90 17.50 8.56
C ARG A 107 -11.56 17.90 7.98
N LEU A 108 -11.18 17.25 6.90
CA LEU A 108 -10.00 17.58 6.12
C LEU A 108 -10.37 18.58 5.00
N PRO A 109 -9.42 19.42 4.54
CA PRO A 109 -9.64 20.25 3.37
C PRO A 109 -9.89 19.39 2.13
N ALA A 110 -10.61 19.93 1.14
CA ALA A 110 -10.93 19.21 -0.10
C ALA A 110 -9.67 18.79 -0.90
N TRP A 111 -8.55 19.50 -0.71
CA TRP A 111 -7.27 19.24 -1.36
C TRP A 111 -6.30 18.41 -0.50
N ASP A 112 -6.80 17.70 0.51
CA ASP A 112 -5.96 16.83 1.34
C ASP A 112 -5.32 15.72 0.48
N PRO A 113 -3.98 15.57 0.52
CA PRO A 113 -3.25 14.64 -0.34
C PRO A 113 -3.68 13.17 -0.17
N MET A 114 -4.34 12.80 0.93
CA MET A 114 -4.85 11.43 1.10
C MET A 114 -6.09 11.11 0.27
N PHE A 115 -6.82 12.14 -0.19
CA PHE A 115 -8.13 12.01 -0.85
C PHE A 115 -8.21 12.72 -2.19
N LEU A 116 -7.08 13.25 -2.69
CA LEU A 116 -7.03 13.78 -4.05
C LEU A 116 -7.39 12.70 -5.08
N PRO A 117 -8.13 13.05 -6.15
CA PRO A 117 -8.29 12.17 -7.31
C PRO A 117 -6.93 11.86 -7.94
N GLU A 118 -6.83 10.71 -8.61
CA GLU A 118 -5.77 10.54 -9.62
C GLU A 118 -6.01 11.55 -10.75
N GLU A 119 -4.99 12.35 -11.10
CA GLU A 119 -4.97 13.15 -12.34
C GLU A 119 -4.49 12.31 -13.52
#